data_AF-A0A8H8D5Y4-F1
#
_entry.id   AF-A0A8H8D5Y4-F1
#
_cell.length_a   1.000
_cell.length_b   1.000
_cell.length_c   1.000
_cell.angle_alpha   90.00
_cell.angle_beta   90.00
_cell.angle_gamma   90.00
#
_symmetry.space_group_name_H-M   'P 1'
#
loop_
_entity.id
_entity.type
_entity.pdbx_description
1 polymer ?
#
loop_
_entity_poly.entity_id
_entity_poly.type
_entity_poly.pdbx_seq_one_letter_code
_entity_poly.pdbx_strand_id
1 'polypeptide(L)'
;MLLGSQRLTQDVDFVVPTGQTQAARQELRNAGGFVIEPGTLRTHYQGVEIEILTPPSLFKEPYDAETPTIEVQQVRVLKPALILNAKCRSILGRANEDKKRTDAEDIIFLLRWFVNKKSTAAEVPNATKQFCDWFTATYCPSAENQALWTQAGFE
;
A
#
# COMPACT_ATOMS: atom_id res chain seq x y z
N MET A 1 -9.15 -5.52 -12.06
CA MET A 1 -7.80 -4.98 -12.30
C MET A 1 -7.66 -3.72 -11.47
N LEU A 2 -6.86 -3.77 -10.40
CA LEU A 2 -6.69 -2.63 -9.50
C LEU A 2 -5.64 -1.68 -10.10
N LEU A 3 -6.02 -0.43 -10.39
CA LEU A 3 -5.14 0.60 -10.96
C LEU A 3 -4.40 0.20 -12.26
N GLY A 4 -4.91 -0.78 -13.02
CA GLY A 4 -4.26 -1.27 -14.24
C GLY A 4 -3.24 -2.40 -14.02
N SER A 5 -3.04 -2.87 -12.78
CA SER A 5 -2.10 -3.96 -12.48
C SER A 5 -2.65 -5.34 -12.88
N GLN A 6 -1.80 -6.16 -13.51
CA GLN A 6 -2.05 -7.59 -13.76
C GLN A 6 -1.53 -8.50 -12.65
N ARG A 7 -0.84 -7.96 -11.63
CA ARG A 7 -0.27 -8.76 -10.54
C ARG A 7 -1.40 -9.38 -9.70
N LEU A 8 -1.26 -10.66 -9.42
CA LEU A 8 -2.11 -11.39 -8.47
C LEU A 8 -1.55 -11.23 -7.06
N THR A 9 -2.43 -10.95 -6.10
CA THR A 9 -2.12 -10.94 -4.66
C THR A 9 -2.79 -12.14 -4.00
N GLN A 10 -2.16 -12.68 -2.96
CA GLN A 10 -2.67 -13.85 -2.22
C GLN A 10 -3.51 -13.44 -1.00
N ASP A 11 -3.39 -12.18 -0.61
CA ASP A 11 -3.98 -11.54 0.54
C ASP A 11 -4.59 -10.18 0.17
N VAL A 12 -5.54 -9.72 0.99
CA VAL A 12 -6.19 -8.42 0.88
C VAL A 12 -6.00 -7.64 2.18
N ASP A 13 -5.41 -6.46 2.06
CA ASP A 13 -5.20 -5.54 3.16
C ASP A 13 -6.41 -4.64 3.39
N PHE A 14 -7.00 -4.71 4.58
CA PHE A 14 -8.05 -3.79 5.03
C PHE A 14 -7.45 -2.73 5.95
N VAL A 15 -7.40 -1.50 5.46
CA VAL A 15 -7.12 -0.32 6.28
C VAL A 15 -8.42 0.08 6.99
N VAL A 16 -8.38 0.11 8.31
CA VAL A 16 -9.50 0.53 9.16
C VAL A 16 -9.10 1.74 10.00
N PRO A 17 -10.06 2.59 10.39
CA PRO A 17 -9.76 3.70 11.28
C PRO A 17 -9.09 3.23 12.58
N THR A 18 -8.22 4.07 13.12
CA THR A 18 -7.43 3.78 14.32
C THR A 18 -8.37 3.44 15.49
N GLY A 19 -8.12 2.30 16.13
CA GLY A 19 -8.95 1.81 17.23
C GLY A 19 -10.25 1.10 16.81
N GLN A 20 -10.58 1.04 15.51
CA GLN A 20 -11.80 0.40 15.00
C GLN A 20 -11.63 -1.05 14.56
N THR A 21 -10.49 -1.68 14.87
CA THR A 21 -10.20 -3.09 14.56
C THR A 21 -11.32 -4.04 14.98
N GLN A 22 -11.78 -3.90 16.23
CA GLN A 22 -12.77 -4.79 16.79
C GLN A 22 -14.14 -4.57 16.16
N ALA A 23 -14.50 -3.30 15.91
CA ALA A 23 -15.75 -2.95 15.23
C ALA A 23 -15.76 -3.50 13.80
N ALA A 24 -14.69 -3.28 13.02
CA ALA A 24 -14.55 -3.81 11.68
C ALA A 24 -14.67 -5.35 11.65
N ARG A 25 -14.01 -6.05 12.57
CA ARG A 25 -14.16 -7.51 12.70
C ARG A 25 -15.59 -7.92 12.99
N GLN A 26 -16.31 -7.15 13.82
CA GLN A 26 -17.71 -7.44 14.12
C GLN A 26 -18.60 -7.24 12.90
N GLU A 27 -18.34 -6.22 12.09
CA GLU A 27 -19.01 -6.02 10.81
C GLU A 27 -18.78 -7.20 9.86
N LEU A 28 -17.54 -7.69 9.75
CA LEU A 28 -17.22 -8.88 8.93
C LEU A 28 -17.96 -10.12 9.42
N ARG A 29 -18.10 -10.33 10.74
CA ARG A 29 -18.93 -11.43 11.28
C ARG A 29 -20.38 -11.28 10.87
N ASN A 30 -20.93 -10.06 10.97
CA ASN A 30 -22.33 -9.78 10.70
C ASN A 30 -22.66 -9.88 9.20
N ALA A 31 -21.73 -9.53 8.32
CA ALA A 31 -21.91 -9.60 6.87
C ALA A 31 -22.11 -11.04 6.35
N GLY A 32 -21.63 -12.04 7.11
CA GLY A 32 -21.64 -13.44 6.69
C GLY A 32 -20.58 -13.75 5.62
N GLY A 33 -20.14 -15.00 5.56
CA GLY A 33 -19.16 -15.47 4.57
C GLY A 33 -17.68 -15.25 4.92
N PHE A 34 -17.38 -14.39 5.92
CA PHE A 34 -16.03 -14.28 6.49
C PHE A 34 -15.83 -15.33 7.60
N VAL A 35 -14.68 -16.00 7.57
CA VAL A 35 -14.24 -16.90 8.63
C VAL A 35 -13.22 -16.16 9.48
N ILE A 36 -13.52 -15.98 10.77
CA ILE A 36 -12.60 -15.39 11.73
C ILE A 36 -12.19 -16.45 12.74
N GLU A 37 -10.92 -16.83 12.71
CA GLU A 37 -10.39 -17.86 13.60
C GLU A 37 -10.40 -17.40 15.06
N PRO A 38 -10.90 -18.23 16.00
CA PRO A 38 -10.82 -17.92 17.41
C PRO A 38 -9.37 -17.93 17.91
N GLY A 39 -9.00 -16.96 18.75
CA GLY A 39 -7.67 -16.84 19.33
C GLY A 39 -6.65 -16.14 18.44
N THR A 40 -6.44 -16.62 17.21
CA THR A 40 -5.48 -16.01 16.25
C THR A 40 -6.03 -14.77 15.59
N LEU A 41 -7.37 -14.64 15.53
CA LEU A 41 -8.04 -13.53 14.89
C LEU A 41 -7.67 -13.41 13.39
N ARG A 42 -7.21 -14.49 12.76
CA ARG A 42 -7.01 -14.54 11.31
C ARG A 42 -8.36 -14.50 10.61
N THR A 43 -8.43 -13.74 9.51
CA THR A 43 -9.68 -13.50 8.79
C THR A 43 -9.53 -14.00 7.36
N HIS A 44 -10.50 -14.77 6.89
CA HIS A 44 -10.51 -15.31 5.53
C HIS A 44 -11.87 -15.11 4.87
N TYR A 45 -11.86 -14.92 3.55
CA TYR A 45 -13.06 -14.94 2.71
C TYR A 45 -12.81 -15.82 1.50
N GLN A 46 -13.59 -16.89 1.34
CA GLN A 46 -13.44 -17.84 0.22
C GLN A 46 -12.00 -18.34 0.00
N GLY A 47 -11.25 -18.56 1.08
CA GLY A 47 -9.86 -19.03 1.05
C GLY A 47 -8.80 -17.93 0.85
N VAL A 48 -9.21 -16.68 0.65
CA VAL A 48 -8.32 -15.50 0.58
C VAL A 48 -8.10 -14.95 1.99
N GLU A 49 -6.84 -14.70 2.36
CA GLU A 49 -6.50 -14.07 3.63
C GLU A 49 -6.81 -12.57 3.60
N ILE A 50 -7.38 -12.07 4.70
CA ILE A 50 -7.67 -10.65 4.89
C ILE A 50 -6.90 -10.17 6.10
N GLU A 51 -5.91 -9.31 5.85
CA GLU A 51 -5.14 -8.66 6.89
C GLU A 51 -5.83 -7.35 7.28
N ILE A 52 -6.39 -7.30 8.49
CA ILE A 52 -6.92 -6.05 9.06
C ILE A 52 -5.76 -5.34 9.75
N LEU A 53 -5.32 -4.22 9.18
CA LEU A 53 -4.06 -3.60 9.56
C LEU A 53 -4.19 -2.71 10.80
N THR A 54 -3.55 -3.06 11.93
CA THR A 54 -3.79 -2.37 13.22
C THR A 54 -2.60 -2.39 14.21
N PRO A 55 -1.90 -1.26 14.43
CA PRO A 55 -1.49 -0.31 13.41
C PRO A 55 -0.59 -1.04 12.40
N PRO A 56 -0.79 -0.82 11.10
CA PRO A 56 0.04 -1.44 10.07
C PRO A 56 1.53 -1.15 10.32
N SER A 57 2.37 -2.19 10.37
CA SER A 57 3.83 -1.99 10.48
C SER A 57 4.36 -1.12 9.33
N LEU A 58 3.72 -1.23 8.15
CA LEU A 58 3.94 -0.45 6.93
C LEU A 58 3.39 0.97 6.97
N PHE A 59 2.24 1.18 7.60
CA PHE A 59 1.48 2.42 7.51
C PHE A 59 1.18 2.92 8.93
N LYS A 60 1.93 3.95 9.34
CA LYS A 60 1.88 4.46 10.73
C LYS A 60 1.18 5.81 10.82
N GLU A 61 0.63 6.29 9.72
CA GLU A 61 -0.24 7.45 9.66
C GLU A 61 -1.53 7.16 10.44
N PRO A 62 -2.11 8.16 11.13
CA PRO A 62 -3.43 8.02 11.71
C PRO A 62 -4.44 7.86 10.59
N TYR A 63 -5.07 6.69 10.51
CA TYR A 63 -6.21 6.46 9.63
C TYR A 63 -7.49 6.77 10.38
N ASP A 64 -8.34 7.57 9.75
CA ASP A 64 -9.62 8.05 10.26
C ASP A 64 -10.65 8.12 9.12
N ALA A 65 -11.85 8.62 9.43
CA ALA A 65 -12.93 8.72 8.44
C ALA A 65 -12.62 9.69 7.29
N GLU A 66 -11.71 10.65 7.51
CA GLU A 66 -11.31 11.68 6.55
C GLU A 66 -10.10 11.27 5.70
N THR A 67 -9.55 10.07 5.97
CA THR A 67 -8.41 9.54 5.22
C THR A 67 -8.72 9.50 3.72
N PRO A 68 -7.89 10.16 2.89
CA PRO A 68 -8.14 10.21 1.45
C PRO A 68 -8.18 8.82 0.80
N THR A 69 -9.24 8.58 0.04
CA THR A 69 -9.43 7.36 -0.76
C THR A 69 -9.74 7.72 -2.21
N ILE A 70 -9.57 6.74 -3.10
CA ILE A 70 -10.09 6.76 -4.47
C ILE A 70 -11.09 5.62 -4.63
N GLU A 71 -12.05 5.79 -5.54
CA GLU A 71 -12.98 4.72 -5.87
C GLU A 71 -12.49 3.93 -7.07
N VAL A 72 -12.39 2.61 -6.91
CA VAL A 72 -12.09 1.67 -8.00
C VAL A 72 -13.15 0.59 -7.97
N GLN A 73 -13.98 0.53 -9.00
CA GLN A 73 -15.04 -0.48 -9.12
C GLN A 73 -15.94 -0.54 -7.87
N GLN A 74 -16.38 0.62 -7.35
CA GLN A 74 -17.20 0.76 -6.14
C GLN A 74 -16.51 0.38 -4.82
N VAL A 75 -15.21 0.05 -4.86
CA VAL A 75 -14.40 -0.19 -3.67
C VAL A 75 -13.59 1.07 -3.37
N ARG A 76 -13.63 1.52 -2.11
CA ARG A 76 -12.74 2.58 -1.62
C ARG A 76 -11.35 1.99 -1.39
N VAL A 77 -10.38 2.53 -2.11
CA VAL A 77 -8.97 2.16 -2.02
C VAL A 77 -8.23 3.35 -1.44
N LEU A 78 -7.25 3.09 -0.57
CA LEU A 78 -6.41 4.16 -0.02
C LEU A 78 -5.79 4.99 -1.15
N LYS A 79 -5.73 6.32 -0.99
CA LYS A 79 -5.15 7.19 -2.01
C LYS A 79 -3.74 6.69 -2.38
N PRO A 80 -3.40 6.53 -3.68
CA PRO A 80 -2.12 5.96 -4.10
C PRO A 80 -0.89 6.65 -3.50
N ALA A 81 -0.98 7.95 -3.18
CA ALA A 81 0.14 8.69 -2.60
C ALA A 81 0.46 8.21 -1.18
N LEU A 82 -0.57 7.86 -0.39
CA LEU A 82 -0.40 7.30 0.94
C LEU A 82 0.19 5.88 0.86
N ILE A 83 -0.22 5.10 -0.14
CA ILE A 83 0.37 3.77 -0.40
C ILE A 83 1.85 3.91 -0.76
N LEU A 84 2.19 4.83 -1.66
CA LEU A 84 3.57 5.10 -2.04
C LEU A 84 4.39 5.53 -0.82
N ASN A 85 3.87 6.45 0.00
CA ASN A 85 4.55 6.95 1.19
C ASN A 85 4.88 5.83 2.19
N ALA A 86 3.93 4.94 2.42
CA ALA A 86 4.10 3.80 3.30
C ALA A 86 5.11 2.78 2.75
N LYS A 87 5.10 2.54 1.43
CA LYS A 87 6.08 1.65 0.79
C LYS A 87 7.50 2.21 0.84
N CYS A 88 7.68 3.52 0.60
CA CYS A 88 8.97 4.19 0.76
C CYS A 88 9.54 4.03 2.17
N ARG A 89 8.68 4.09 3.18
CA ARG A 89 9.08 3.86 4.57
C ARG A 89 9.40 2.38 4.85
N SER A 90 8.51 1.48 4.45
CA SER A 90 8.58 0.05 4.79
C SER A 90 9.82 -0.62 4.22
N ILE A 91 10.18 -0.33 2.98
CA ILE A 91 11.29 -0.99 2.30
C ILE A 91 12.62 -0.86 3.09
N LEU A 92 12.83 0.27 3.77
CA LEU A 92 14.00 0.52 4.62
C LEU A 92 14.02 -0.35 5.88
N GLY A 93 12.86 -0.77 6.38
CA GLY A 93 12.70 -1.57 7.59
C GLY A 93 12.57 -3.08 7.38
N ARG A 94 12.48 -3.54 6.12
CA ARG A 94 12.37 -4.98 5.82
C ARG A 94 13.70 -5.68 6.06
N ALA A 95 13.67 -6.77 6.83
CA ALA A 95 14.84 -7.63 7.07
C ALA A 95 15.18 -8.56 5.89
N ASN A 96 14.20 -8.87 5.02
CA ASN A 96 14.35 -9.80 3.92
C ASN A 96 14.36 -9.07 2.57
N GLU A 97 15.37 -9.33 1.74
CA GLU A 97 15.50 -8.78 0.38
C GLU A 97 14.35 -9.17 -0.56
N ASP A 98 13.73 -10.33 -0.39
CA ASP A 98 12.58 -10.71 -1.21
C ASP A 98 11.38 -9.82 -0.91
N LYS A 99 11.15 -9.48 0.36
CA LYS A 99 10.13 -8.50 0.75
C LYS A 99 10.47 -7.09 0.29
N LYS A 100 11.76 -6.71 0.29
CA LYS A 100 12.19 -5.42 -0.29
C LYS A 100 11.93 -5.35 -1.79
N ARG A 101 12.21 -6.43 -2.54
CA ARG A 101 11.89 -6.51 -3.97
C ARG A 101 10.40 -6.36 -4.23
N THR A 102 9.54 -7.02 -3.44
CA THR A 102 8.10 -6.84 -3.56
C THR A 102 7.68 -5.38 -3.28
N ASP A 103 8.21 -4.77 -2.22
CA ASP A 103 7.93 -3.35 -1.93
C ASP A 103 8.47 -2.43 -3.05
N ALA A 104 9.61 -2.75 -3.68
CA ALA A 104 10.18 -2.01 -4.80
C ALA A 104 9.33 -2.12 -6.08
N GLU A 105 8.80 -3.30 -6.40
CA GLU A 105 7.85 -3.49 -7.50
C GLU A 105 6.59 -2.65 -7.30
N ASP A 106 6.07 -2.59 -6.07
CA ASP A 106 4.91 -1.76 -5.73
C ASP A 106 5.22 -0.27 -5.92
N ILE A 107 6.40 0.20 -5.49
CA ILE A 107 6.85 1.58 -5.69
C ILE A 107 6.94 1.89 -7.19
N ILE A 108 7.61 1.07 -7.99
CA ILE A 108 7.74 1.27 -9.45
C ILE A 108 6.37 1.30 -10.11
N PHE A 109 5.47 0.40 -9.73
CA PHE A 109 4.09 0.39 -10.24
C PHE A 109 3.35 1.69 -9.93
N LEU A 110 3.41 2.16 -8.69
CA LEU A 110 2.78 3.41 -8.28
C LEU A 110 3.37 4.61 -9.02
N LEU A 111 4.69 4.66 -9.22
CA LEU A 111 5.32 5.72 -10.00
C LEU A 111 4.81 5.76 -11.44
N ARG A 112 4.73 4.60 -12.11
CA ARG A 112 4.15 4.50 -13.46
C ARG A 112 2.70 5.00 -13.50
N TRP A 113 1.91 4.70 -12.46
CA TRP A 113 0.56 5.23 -12.33
C TRP A 113 0.55 6.76 -12.20
N PHE A 114 1.49 7.31 -11.43
CA PHE A 114 1.63 8.75 -11.22
C PHE A 114 2.15 9.53 -12.44
N VAL A 115 2.88 8.91 -13.38
CA VAL A 115 3.30 9.58 -14.63
C VAL A 115 2.10 10.23 -15.34
N ASN A 116 0.92 9.58 -15.30
CA ASN A 116 -0.29 10.10 -15.94
C ASN A 116 -1.21 10.90 -15.01
N LYS A 117 -0.99 10.84 -13.70
CA LYS A 117 -1.93 11.35 -12.67
C LYS A 117 -1.28 12.23 -11.59
N LYS A 118 -0.03 12.64 -11.83
CA LYS A 118 0.86 13.50 -11.01
C LYS A 118 0.45 13.67 -9.55
N SER A 119 1.24 13.09 -8.65
CA SER A 119 1.16 13.46 -7.22
C SER A 119 2.04 14.68 -6.94
N THR A 120 1.95 15.20 -5.73
CA THR A 120 2.91 16.18 -5.21
C THR A 120 3.83 15.54 -4.16
N ALA A 121 5.09 16.00 -4.10
CA ALA A 121 6.06 15.53 -3.09
C ALA A 121 5.55 15.73 -1.64
N ALA A 122 4.71 16.74 -1.40
CA ALA A 122 4.10 16.98 -0.10
C ALA A 122 3.21 15.83 0.40
N GLU A 123 2.66 15.03 -0.50
CA GLU A 123 1.81 13.87 -0.16
C GLU A 123 2.63 12.62 0.18
N VAL A 124 3.92 12.62 -0.15
CA VAL A 124 4.81 11.45 -0.03
C VAL A 124 6.10 11.86 0.69
N PRO A 125 6.03 12.29 1.97
CA PRO A 125 7.19 12.81 2.70
C PRO A 125 8.36 11.82 2.84
N ASN A 126 8.12 10.51 2.73
CA ASN A 126 9.19 9.50 2.75
C ASN A 126 9.94 9.39 1.41
N ALA A 127 9.41 9.93 0.31
CA ALA A 127 10.10 10.02 -0.98
C ALA A 127 11.04 11.24 -1.01
N THR A 128 11.96 11.29 -0.05
CA THR A 128 13.01 12.33 -0.02
C THR A 128 13.98 12.13 -1.18
N LYS A 129 14.67 13.19 -1.61
CA LYS A 129 15.71 13.07 -2.64
C LYS A 129 16.72 11.95 -2.34
N GLN A 130 17.19 11.86 -1.09
CA GLN A 130 18.11 10.80 -0.67
C GLN A 130 17.51 9.40 -0.84
N PHE A 131 16.23 9.23 -0.50
CA PHE A 131 15.53 7.97 -0.71
C PHE A 131 15.40 7.66 -2.20
N CYS A 132 14.97 8.62 -3.02
CA CYS A 132 14.80 8.46 -4.46
C CYS A 132 16.11 8.09 -5.15
N ASP A 133 17.22 8.76 -4.80
CA ASP A 133 18.55 8.47 -5.32
C ASP A 133 18.98 7.03 -4.97
N TRP A 134 18.85 6.64 -3.69
CA TRP A 134 19.19 5.29 -3.23
C TRP A 134 18.31 4.22 -3.89
N PHE A 135 17.00 4.44 -3.93
CA PHE A 135 16.04 3.50 -4.50
C PHE A 135 16.31 3.30 -5.99
N THR A 136 16.58 4.37 -6.71
CA THR A 136 16.91 4.35 -8.14
C THR A 136 18.18 3.54 -8.40
N ALA A 137 19.26 3.81 -7.64
CA ALA A 137 20.52 3.07 -7.78
C ALA A 137 20.37 1.58 -7.45
N THR A 138 19.47 1.22 -6.54
CA THR A 138 19.33 -0.15 -6.03
C THR A 138 18.34 -1.00 -6.85
N TYR A 139 17.20 -0.43 -7.24
CA TYR A 139 16.06 -1.19 -7.77
C TYR A 139 15.62 -0.77 -9.18
N CYS A 140 16.24 0.24 -9.80
CA CYS A 140 15.88 0.72 -11.15
C CYS A 140 16.99 0.42 -12.17
N PRO A 141 17.05 -0.80 -12.73
CA PRO A 141 18.13 -1.19 -13.64
C PRO A 141 18.01 -0.57 -15.05
N SER A 142 16.81 -0.14 -15.46
CA SER A 142 16.58 0.46 -16.79
C SER A 142 16.52 1.98 -16.70
N ALA A 143 16.98 2.65 -17.76
CA ALA A 143 16.87 4.12 -17.89
C ALA A 143 15.41 4.60 -17.79
N GLU A 144 14.46 3.79 -18.28
CA GLU A 144 13.03 4.04 -18.14
C GLU A 144 12.61 4.13 -16.66
N ASN A 145 13.01 3.13 -15.84
CA ASN A 145 12.66 3.13 -14.43
C ASN A 145 13.38 4.23 -13.64
N GLN A 146 14.59 4.60 -14.05
CA GLN A 146 15.36 5.68 -13.41
C GLN A 146 14.69 7.05 -13.57
N ALA A 147 13.95 7.27 -14.66
CA ALA A 147 13.24 8.53 -14.90
C ALA A 147 11.90 8.63 -14.17
N LEU A 148 11.41 7.55 -13.55
CA LEU A 148 10.03 7.47 -13.04
C LEU A 148 9.73 8.47 -11.91
N TRP A 149 10.67 8.72 -11.00
CA TRP A 149 10.47 9.69 -9.91
C TRP A 149 10.19 11.10 -10.46
N THR A 150 11.06 11.57 -11.36
CA THR A 150 10.91 12.89 -12.01
C THR A 150 9.63 12.95 -12.84
N GLN A 151 9.35 11.92 -13.64
CA GLN A 151 8.13 11.87 -14.46
C GLN A 151 6.84 11.85 -13.62
N ALA A 152 6.88 11.21 -12.45
CA ALA A 152 5.77 11.16 -11.50
C ALA A 152 5.61 12.45 -10.67
N GLY A 153 6.54 13.41 -10.78
CA GLY A 153 6.49 14.71 -10.11
C GLY A 153 7.23 14.79 -8.78
N PHE A 154 8.20 13.90 -8.55
CA PHE A 154 9.06 13.88 -7.37
C PHE A 154 10.50 14.30 -7.74
N GLU A 155 11.05 15.30 -7.05
CA GLU A 155 12.41 15.84 -7.21
C GLU A 155 13.16 15.89 -5.88
#